data_AF-A0A2H0XSH2-F1
#
_entry.id   AF-A0A2H0XSH2-F1
#
_cell.length_a   1.000
_cell.length_b   1.000
_cell.length_c   1.000
_cell.angle_alpha   90.00
_cell.angle_beta   90.00
_cell.angle_gamma   90.00
#
_symmetry.space_group_name_H-M   'P 1'
#
loop_
_entity.id
_entity.type
_entity.pdbx_description
1 polymer ?
#
loop_
_entity_poly.entity_id
_entity_poly.type
_entity_poly.pdbx_seq_one_letter_code
_entity_poly.pdbx_strand_id
1 'polypeptide(L)' 'MLHRRFSAVLEHWPGESFRAKFFDPQIPNGFLTFERDDSGKVSGIKLDFPPLLDVDFSELEIRRKNESVFRSLVTAY' A
#
# COMPACT_ATOMS: atom_id res chain seq x y z
N MET A 1 1.59 -3.59 -24.48
CA MET A 1 2.37 -3.07 -23.35
C MET A 1 1.90 -3.76 -22.08
N LEU A 2 2.72 -4.60 -21.44
CA LEU A 2 2.33 -5.25 -20.17
C LEU A 2 2.23 -4.21 -19.05
N HIS A 3 1.10 -4.15 -18.35
CA HIS A 3 0.92 -3.32 -17.16
C HIS A 3 1.96 -3.70 -16.10
N ARG A 4 2.98 -2.84 -15.90
CA ARG A 4 3.91 -2.98 -14.79
C ARG A 4 3.14 -2.74 -13.49
N ARG A 5 3.01 -3.77 -12.67
CA ARG A 5 2.46 -3.66 -11.32
C ARG A 5 3.48 -2.89 -10.48
N PHE A 6 3.11 -1.75 -9.93
CA PHE A 6 3.92 -1.03 -8.94
C PHE A 6 4.30 -2.00 -7.82
N SER A 7 5.58 -2.26 -7.66
CA SER A 7 6.11 -3.25 -6.72
C SER A 7 7.32 -2.66 -6.01
N ALA A 8 7.38 -2.89 -4.69
CA ALA A 8 8.41 -2.34 -3.81
C ALA A 8 8.78 -3.36 -2.74
N VAL A 9 9.98 -3.21 -2.18
CA VAL A 9 10.36 -3.84 -0.91
C VAL A 9 10.02 -2.87 0.23
N LEU A 10 9.46 -3.39 1.32
CA LEU A 10 9.25 -2.64 2.55
C LEU A 10 10.40 -2.92 3.51
N GLU A 11 11.17 -1.88 3.81
CA GLU A 11 12.23 -1.90 4.81
C GLU A 11 11.69 -1.32 6.11
N HIS A 12 11.84 -2.06 7.23
CA HIS A 12 11.35 -1.59 8.53
C HIS A 12 12.00 -0.25 8.92
N TRP A 13 11.18 0.67 9.41
CA TRP A 13 11.56 1.97 9.95
C TRP A 13 11.00 2.11 11.38
N PRO A 14 11.48 3.02 12.23
CA PRO A 14 10.97 3.14 13.60
C PRO A 14 9.43 3.26 13.69
N GLY A 15 8.88 2.61 14.72
CA GLY A 15 7.44 2.55 14.95
C GLY A 15 6.74 1.59 13.97
N GLU A 16 5.56 1.99 13.51
CA GLU A 16 4.75 1.23 12.53
C GLU A 16 5.01 1.69 11.09
N SER A 17 6.17 2.28 10.85
CA SER A 17 6.54 2.86 9.56
C SER A 17 7.49 1.95 8.79
N PHE A 18 7.36 1.99 7.48
CA PHE A 18 8.16 1.20 6.55
C PHE A 18 8.60 2.09 5.41
N ARG A 19 9.87 2.05 5.06
CA ARG A 19 10.36 2.68 3.84
C ARG A 19 10.02 1.79 2.66
N ALA A 20 9.25 2.32 1.71
CA ALA A 20 8.96 1.63 0.47
C ALA A 20 10.03 1.97 -0.57
N LYS A 21 10.74 0.94 -1.02
CA LYS A 21 11.75 1.03 -2.08
C LYS A 21 11.24 0.36 -3.33
N PHE A 22 10.81 1.16 -4.29
CA PHE A 22 10.28 0.64 -5.56
C PHE A 22 11.38 -0.01 -6.40
N PHE A 23 11.01 -1.05 -7.14
CA PHE A 23 11.92 -1.66 -8.11
C PHE A 23 12.12 -0.77 -9.35
N ASP A 24 11.17 0.10 -9.64
CA ASP A 24 11.33 1.10 -10.69
C ASP A 24 12.14 2.29 -10.15
N PRO A 25 13.35 2.56 -10.68
CA PRO A 25 14.23 3.61 -10.16
C PRO A 25 13.71 5.03 -10.44
N GLN A 26 12.70 5.20 -11.31
CA GLN A 26 12.08 6.48 -11.56
C GLN A 26 11.09 6.89 -10.46
N ILE A 27 10.69 5.94 -9.61
CA ILE A 27 9.77 6.19 -8.51
C ILE A 27 10.60 6.46 -7.24
N PRO A 28 10.53 7.66 -6.65
CA PRO A 28 11.19 7.96 -5.41
C PRO A 28 10.72 7.03 -4.28
N ASN A 29 11.64 6.74 -3.37
CA ASN A 29 11.27 6.08 -2.12
C ASN A 29 10.34 6.98 -1.31
N GLY A 30 9.43 6.36 -0.57
CA GLY A 30 8.59 7.04 0.41
C GLY A 30 8.37 6.16 1.63
N PHE A 31 7.42 6.56 2.46
CA PHE A 31 7.07 5.86 3.68
C PHE A 31 5.61 5.42 3.65
N LEU A 32 5.39 4.26 4.26
CA LEU A 32 4.10 3.70 4.56
C LEU A 32 4.02 3.52 6.07
N THR A 33 3.00 4.08 6.70
CA THR A 33 2.78 3.92 8.15
C THR A 33 1.44 3.25 8.39
N PHE A 34 1.43 2.16 9.17
CA PHE A 34 0.17 1.55 9.62
C PHE A 34 -0.41 2.35 10.77
N GLU A 35 -1.67 2.76 10.60
CA GLU A 35 -2.44 3.40 11.66
C GLU A 35 -3.20 2.33 12.45
N ARG A 36 -3.28 2.51 13.76
CA ARG A 36 -4.00 1.61 14.66
C ARG A 36 -5.21 2.32 15.27
N ASP A 37 -6.31 1.60 15.43
CA ASP A 37 -7.45 2.05 16.22
C ASP A 37 -7.19 1.92 17.73
N ASP A 38 -8.15 2.38 18.54
CA ASP A 38 -8.09 2.29 20.01
C ASP A 38 -8.03 0.84 20.54
N SER A 39 -8.35 -0.16 19.71
CA SER A 39 -8.21 -1.58 20.05
C SER A 39 -6.84 -2.17 19.66
N GLY A 40 -5.96 -1.35 19.09
CA GLY A 40 -4.63 -1.73 18.62
C GLY A 40 -4.63 -2.46 17.28
N LYS A 41 -5.77 -2.54 16.58
CA LYS A 41 -5.87 -3.18 15.25
C LYS A 41 -5.51 -2.20 14.16
N VAL A 42 -4.92 -2.69 13.07
CA VAL A 42 -4.64 -1.87 11.89
C VAL A 42 -5.97 -1.36 11.31
N SER A 43 -6.13 -0.05 11.31
CA SER A 43 -7.33 0.66 10.85
C SER A 43 -7.11 1.37 9.52
N GLY A 44 -5.85 1.68 9.18
CA GLY A 44 -5.52 2.43 7.99
C GLY A 44 -4.04 2.33 7.62
N ILE A 45 -3.72 2.97 6.50
CA ILE A 45 -2.36 3.12 6.01
C ILE A 45 -2.20 4.57 5.56
N LYS A 46 -1.21 5.26 6.14
CA LYS A 46 -0.77 6.56 5.66
C LYS A 46 0.37 6.38 4.66
N LEU A 47 0.24 7.02 3.49
CA LEU A 47 1.27 7.06 2.46
C LEU A 47 1.92 8.44 2.45
N ASP A 48 3.24 8.47 2.59
CA ASP A 48 4.06 9.69 2.51
C ASP A 48 5.11 9.49 1.41
N PHE A 49 4.72 9.84 0.20
CA PHE A 49 5.57 9.74 -0.99
C PHE A 49 5.71 11.12 -1.61
N PRO A 50 6.89 11.44 -2.18
CA PRO A 50 7.02 12.63 -3.00
C PRO A 50 6.00 12.62 -4.15
N PRO A 51 5.53 13.81 -4.60
CA PRO A 51 4.60 13.89 -5.72
C PRO A 51 5.15 13.18 -6.95
N LEU A 52 4.34 12.32 -7.57
CA LEU A 52 4.63 11.76 -8.89
C LEU A 52 3.87 12.55 -9.94
N LEU A 53 4.42 12.59 -11.16
CA LEU A 53 3.79 13.28 -12.28
C LEU A 53 2.37 12.76 -12.58
N ASP A 54 2.17 11.45 -12.39
CA ASP A 54 0.97 10.74 -12.83
C ASP A 54 0.14 10.15 -11.67
N VAL A 55 0.59 10.31 -10.41
CA VAL A 55 -0.07 9.73 -9.24
C VAL A 55 -0.04 10.71 -8.07
N ASP A 56 -1.23 11.11 -7.62
CA ASP A 56 -1.43 11.79 -6.35
C ASP A 56 -1.75 10.76 -5.26
N PHE A 57 -0.78 10.52 -4.37
CA PHE A 57 -0.96 9.56 -3.27
C PHE A 57 -1.91 10.08 -2.19
N SER A 58 -2.21 11.39 -2.14
CA SER A 58 -3.14 11.95 -1.15
C SER A 58 -4.60 11.59 -1.45
N GLU A 59 -4.91 11.25 -2.69
CA GLU A 59 -6.23 10.82 -3.15
C GLU A 59 -6.47 9.31 -2.97
N LEU A 60 -5.47 8.56 -2.49
CA LEU A 60 -5.59 7.11 -2.32
C LEU A 60 -6.20 6.76 -0.96
N GLU A 61 -7.44 6.28 -1.00
CA GLU A 61 -8.07 5.65 0.16
C GLU A 61 -7.76 4.15 0.18
N ILE A 62 -6.92 3.70 1.14
CA ILE A 62 -6.66 2.28 1.33
C ILE A 62 -7.71 1.67 2.24
N ARG A 63 -8.66 0.93 1.64
CA ARG A 63 -9.63 0.13 2.38
C ARG A 63 -9.19 -1.33 2.47
N ARG A 64 -9.38 -1.95 3.63
CA ARG A 64 -9.28 -3.41 3.76
C ARG A 64 -10.29 -4.02 2.78
N LYS A 65 -9.81 -4.82 1.83
CA LYS A 65 -10.71 -5.59 0.96
C LYS A 65 -11.54 -6.50 1.88
N ASN A 66 -12.85 -6.25 1.94
CA ASN A 66 -13.76 -7.08 2.72
C ASN A 66 -13.50 -8.56 2.40
N GLU A 67 -13.29 -9.35 3.45
CA GLU A 67 -12.87 -10.76 3.42
C GLU A 67 -13.88 -11.66 2.67
N SER A 68 -15.07 -11.14 2.37
CA SER A 68 -16.17 -11.82 1.68
C SER A 68 -16.06 -11.89 0.16
N VAL A 69 -15.25 -11.05 -0.50
CA VAL A 69 -15.20 -11.03 -1.98
C VAL A 69 -14.28 -12.12 -2.56
N PHE A 70 -13.41 -12.75 -1.75
CA PHE A 70 -12.47 -13.78 -2.23
C PHE A 70 -12.99 -15.23 -2.10
N ARG A 71 -14.16 -15.44 -1.46
CA ARG A 71 -14.75 -16.78 -1.32
C ARG A 71 -15.68 -17.19 -2.48
N SER A 72 -16.01 -16.30 -3.41
CA SER A 72 -16.93 -16.59 -4.52
C SER A 72 -16.27 -16.93 -5.86
N LEU A 73 -14.93 -17.08 -5.93
CA LEU A 73 -14.23 -17.45 -7.17
C LEU A 73 -13.35 -18.71 -7.06
N VAL A 74 -13.54 -19.52 -6.01
CA VAL A 74 -12.95 -20.87 -5.95
C VAL A 74 -14.03 -21.88 -5.60
N THR A 75 -14.98 -22.06 -6.50
CA THR A 75 -15.74 -23.29 -6.78
C THR A 75 -16.56 -23.04 -8.06
N ALA A 76 -16.48 -23.97 -9.02
CA ALA A 76 -17.04 -23.96 -10.39
C ALA A 76 -16.19 -23.16 -11.40
N TYR A 77 -15.59 -23.73 -12.44
CA TYR A 77 -15.62 -25.07 -13.07
C TYR A 77 -14.20 -25.54 -13.36
#